data_AF-A0A1W5ZXV9-F1
#
_entry.id   AF-A0A1W5ZXV9-F1
#
_cell.length_a   1.000
_cell.length_b   1.000
_cell.length_c   1.000
_cell.angle_alpha   90.00
_cell.angle_beta   90.00
_cell.angle_gamma   90.00
#
_symmetry.space_group_name_H-M   'P 1'
#
loop_
_entity.id
_entity.type
_entity.pdbx_description
1 polymer ?
#
loop_
_entity_poly.entity_id
_entity_poly.type
_entity_poly.pdbx_seq_one_letter_code
_entity_poly.pdbx_strand_id
1 'polypeptide(L)'
;MKRFHQQLTEVRKRTFYHDRLKREITQLIKELENLKEQEQQFLHILDQEEEDVEKLERVSFTNLFATLSGNKVERVEEEEREVVEARLKWREAHHSVQEVEQELQRLREQLNRLGDPDKDYERLLQQKKTFLIEQGEAQGQRLLELSENRSEVLAEIEEINEALSAGKRAVTALGEASISLDSAENWGTLDMLGGGMLTTAVKHSRVDDANSAVHSAQRHLRKFAREIDDLGTYYNHRVEISGGLTIADYFLDGLIVDWFVQNRIQTSQDEVRKIRSKTHAVIMDLESLREQFVGEQKKLEDEQRRILEPSI
;
A
#
# COMPACT_ATOMS: atom_id res chain seq x y z
N MET A 1 -32.48 -20.72 9.25
CA MET A 1 -32.65 -19.50 8.41
C MET A 1 -33.15 -18.25 9.14
N LYS A 2 -34.39 -18.17 9.66
CA LYS A 2 -34.92 -16.95 10.32
C LYS A 2 -34.04 -16.42 11.48
N ARG A 3 -33.50 -17.33 12.29
CA ARG A 3 -32.57 -17.00 13.41
C ARG A 3 -31.29 -16.31 12.93
N PHE A 4 -30.63 -16.84 11.90
CA PHE A 4 -29.42 -16.23 11.33
C PHE A 4 -29.71 -14.84 10.75
N HIS A 5 -30.86 -14.67 10.08
CA HIS A 5 -31.26 -13.37 9.56
C HIS A 5 -31.40 -12.32 10.68
N GLN A 6 -32.14 -12.64 11.74
CA GLN A 6 -32.30 -11.73 12.88
C GLN A 6 -30.96 -11.37 13.56
N GLN A 7 -30.08 -12.36 13.73
CA GLN A 7 -28.76 -12.15 14.32
C GLN A 7 -27.84 -11.29 13.41
N LEU A 8 -27.84 -11.51 12.09
CA LEU A 8 -27.07 -10.69 11.15
C LEU A 8 -27.57 -9.23 11.12
N THR A 9 -28.88 -9.02 11.17
CA THR A 9 -29.46 -7.67 11.28
C THR A 9 -29.02 -6.97 12.55
N GLU A 10 -29.00 -7.68 13.68
CA GLU A 10 -28.61 -7.11 14.96
C GLU A 10 -27.12 -6.78 15.02
N VAL A 11 -26.27 -7.67 14.51
CA VAL A 11 -24.83 -7.39 14.40
C VAL A 11 -24.58 -6.22 13.44
N ARG A 12 -25.30 -6.12 12.33
CA ARG A 12 -25.18 -5.00 11.39
C ARG A 12 -25.55 -3.66 12.05
N LYS A 13 -26.59 -3.62 12.90
CA LYS A 13 -26.91 -2.43 13.71
C LYS A 13 -25.77 -2.08 14.67
N ARG A 14 -25.19 -3.08 15.34
CA ARG A 14 -24.03 -2.90 16.22
C ARG A 14 -22.82 -2.35 15.44
N THR A 15 -22.54 -2.84 14.24
CA THR A 15 -21.47 -2.30 13.36
C THR A 15 -21.72 -0.82 13.01
N PHE A 16 -22.93 -0.45 12.58
CA PHE A 16 -23.23 0.95 12.29
C PHE A 16 -23.06 1.86 13.50
N TYR A 17 -23.47 1.39 14.68
CA TYR A 17 -23.29 2.14 15.93
C TYR A 17 -21.81 2.24 16.33
N HIS A 18 -21.06 1.15 16.20
CA HIS A 18 -19.61 1.11 16.42
C HIS A 18 -18.86 2.11 15.52
N ASP A 19 -19.17 2.14 14.23
CA ASP A 19 -18.58 3.08 13.29
C ASP A 19 -18.93 4.53 13.60
N ARG A 20 -20.16 4.77 14.08
CA ARG A 20 -20.58 6.11 14.52
C ARG A 20 -19.75 6.56 15.72
N LEU A 21 -19.59 5.71 16.74
CA LEU A 21 -18.77 6.01 17.92
C LEU A 21 -17.31 6.28 17.55
N LYS A 22 -16.73 5.50 16.62
CA LYS A 22 -15.36 5.75 16.13
C LYS A 22 -15.22 7.13 15.47
N ARG A 23 -16.19 7.53 14.64
CA ARG A 23 -16.20 8.85 13.99
C ARG A 23 -16.30 9.97 15.01
N GLU A 24 -17.17 9.82 15.99
CA GLU A 24 -17.39 10.79 17.07
C GLU A 24 -16.13 10.95 17.94
N ILE A 25 -15.51 9.84 18.36
CA ILE A 25 -14.20 9.85 19.05
C ILE A 25 -13.14 10.56 18.21
N THR A 26 -13.10 10.31 16.90
CA THR A 26 -12.12 10.97 16.02
C THR A 26 -12.35 12.48 15.94
N GLN A 27 -13.59 12.93 15.96
CA GLN A 27 -13.93 14.35 15.98
C GLN A 27 -13.54 15.00 17.31
N LEU A 28 -13.90 14.37 18.44
CA LEU A 28 -13.57 14.87 19.77
C LEU A 28 -12.06 14.86 20.05
N ILE A 29 -11.28 13.94 19.48
CA ILE A 29 -9.81 13.99 19.58
C ILE A 29 -9.27 15.27 18.93
N LYS A 30 -9.76 15.63 17.74
CA LYS A 30 -9.34 16.87 17.05
C LYS A 30 -9.79 18.12 17.81
N GLU A 31 -10.98 18.10 18.38
CA GLU A 31 -11.48 19.18 19.23
C GLU A 31 -10.63 19.34 20.49
N LEU A 32 -10.28 18.23 21.14
CA LEU A 32 -9.41 18.20 22.31
C LEU A 32 -8.02 18.77 22.00
N GLU A 33 -7.45 18.45 20.85
CA GLU A 33 -6.16 19.01 20.41
C GLU A 33 -6.23 20.55 20.34
N ASN A 34 -7.25 21.10 19.70
CA ASN A 34 -7.44 22.55 19.60
C ASN A 34 -7.68 23.21 20.98
N LEU A 35 -8.49 22.58 21.83
CA LEU A 35 -8.77 23.10 23.18
C LEU A 35 -7.52 23.09 24.06
N LYS A 36 -6.67 22.05 23.95
CA LYS A 36 -5.39 21.98 24.66
C LYS A 36 -4.42 23.07 24.18
N GLU A 37 -4.38 23.33 22.87
CA GLU A 37 -3.58 24.45 22.36
C GLU A 37 -4.04 25.80 22.93
N GLN A 38 -5.37 26.04 22.97
CA GLN A 38 -5.93 27.25 23.55
C GLN A 38 -5.68 27.35 25.07
N GLU A 39 -5.84 26.26 25.80
CA GLU A 39 -5.54 26.18 27.23
C GLU A 39 -4.08 26.54 27.50
N GLN A 40 -3.13 26.00 26.73
CA GLN A 40 -1.71 26.31 26.85
C GLN A 40 -1.40 27.77 26.52
N GLN A 41 -2.08 28.35 25.53
CA GLN A 41 -1.96 29.77 25.21
C GLN A 41 -2.43 30.66 26.37
N PHE A 42 -3.59 30.36 26.96
CA PHE A 42 -4.09 31.12 28.11
C PHE A 42 -3.26 30.90 29.37
N LEU A 43 -2.70 29.70 29.57
CA LEU A 43 -1.77 29.44 30.67
C LEU A 43 -0.51 30.29 30.52
N HIS A 44 0.06 30.36 29.32
CA HIS A 44 1.23 31.19 29.05
C HIS A 44 0.96 32.68 29.30
N ILE A 45 -0.21 33.18 28.88
CA ILE A 45 -0.62 34.56 29.16
C ILE A 45 -0.76 34.77 30.67
N LEU A 46 -1.44 33.86 31.38
CA LEU A 46 -1.58 33.95 32.83
C LEU A 46 -0.22 34.00 33.54
N ASP A 47 0.74 33.15 33.14
CA ASP A 47 2.09 33.14 33.71
C ASP A 47 2.81 34.49 33.47
N GLN A 48 2.63 35.12 32.30
CA GLN A 48 3.19 36.44 32.00
C GLN A 48 2.59 37.54 32.88
N GLU A 49 1.26 37.60 33.00
CA GLU A 49 0.58 38.59 33.84
C GLU A 49 0.97 38.43 35.31
N GLU A 50 1.09 37.17 35.80
CA GLU A 50 1.52 36.89 37.17
C GLU A 50 2.97 37.34 37.43
N GLU A 51 3.87 37.15 36.46
CA GLU A 51 5.25 37.66 36.54
C GLU A 51 5.33 39.20 36.55
N ASP A 52 4.48 39.88 35.80
CA ASP A 52 4.50 41.34 35.69
C ASP A 52 4.00 42.02 36.98
N VAL A 53 2.96 41.46 37.61
CA VAL A 53 2.57 41.82 38.99
C VAL A 53 3.74 41.60 39.95
N GLU A 54 4.40 40.44 39.91
CA GLU A 54 5.53 40.15 40.81
C GLU A 54 6.71 41.12 40.62
N LYS A 55 7.04 41.49 39.38
CA LYS A 55 8.08 42.49 39.08
C LYS A 55 7.71 43.86 39.64
N LEU A 56 6.45 44.30 39.48
CA LEU A 56 5.96 45.58 39.99
C LEU A 56 5.99 45.62 41.53
N GLU A 57 5.59 44.54 42.19
CA GLU A 57 5.65 44.39 43.64
C GLU A 57 7.10 44.39 44.15
N ARG A 58 8.00 43.59 43.57
CA ARG A 58 9.43 43.52 43.99
C ARG A 58 10.16 44.86 43.84
N VAL A 59 9.91 45.59 42.74
CA VAL A 59 10.46 46.94 42.55
C VAL A 59 9.84 47.93 43.54
N SER A 60 8.56 47.75 43.92
CA SER A 60 7.92 48.53 44.99
C SER A 60 8.64 48.33 46.33
N PHE A 61 8.84 47.07 46.75
CA PHE A 61 9.55 46.72 47.99
C PHE A 61 11.01 47.22 48.01
N THR A 62 11.71 47.18 46.88
CA THR A 62 13.09 47.63 46.77
C THR A 62 13.21 49.17 46.81
N ASN A 63 12.18 49.89 46.36
CA ASN A 63 12.13 51.36 46.30
C ASN A 63 11.33 52.01 47.44
N LEU A 64 10.99 51.27 48.51
CA LEU A 64 10.13 51.68 49.63
C LEU A 64 10.57 52.94 50.42
N PHE A 65 11.59 53.69 50.00
CA PHE A 65 12.02 54.92 50.68
C PHE A 65 12.05 56.20 49.82
N ALA A 66 11.54 56.20 48.60
CA ALA A 66 11.44 57.45 47.83
C ALA A 66 10.15 57.54 46.99
N THR A 67 9.14 58.19 47.56
CA THR A 67 7.99 58.79 46.84
C THR A 67 7.03 57.79 46.18
N LEU A 68 6.08 57.25 46.96
CA LEU A 68 4.89 56.57 46.44
C LEU A 68 4.06 57.56 45.60
N SER A 69 4.20 57.46 44.28
CA SER A 69 3.39 58.20 43.31
C SER A 69 2.07 57.48 43.07
N GLY A 70 0.94 58.19 43.14
CA GLY A 70 -0.41 57.62 42.94
C GLY A 70 -0.58 56.84 41.63
N ASN A 71 0.16 57.24 40.58
CA ASN A 71 0.17 56.56 39.28
C ASN A 71 0.70 55.12 39.32
N LYS A 72 1.43 54.72 40.38
CA LYS A 72 2.01 53.37 40.48
C LYS A 72 1.07 52.39 41.21
N VAL A 73 0.24 52.88 42.13
CA VAL A 73 -0.82 52.08 42.77
C VAL A 73 -1.87 51.71 41.72
N GLU A 74 -2.27 52.67 40.90
CA GLU A 74 -3.21 52.46 39.79
C GLU A 74 -2.72 51.40 38.79
N ARG A 75 -1.41 51.36 38.51
CA ARG A 75 -0.80 50.33 37.66
C ARG A 75 -0.81 48.94 38.27
N VAL A 76 -0.56 48.80 39.58
CA VAL A 76 -0.67 47.48 40.24
C VAL A 76 -2.12 46.98 40.20
N GLU A 77 -3.10 47.85 40.45
CA GLU A 77 -4.52 47.48 40.33
C GLU A 77 -4.96 47.13 38.90
N GLU A 78 -4.31 47.69 37.88
CA GLU A 78 -4.52 47.32 36.47
C GLU A 78 -4.00 45.91 36.18
N GLU A 79 -2.76 45.62 36.59
CA GLU A 79 -2.11 44.32 36.32
C GLU A 79 -2.74 43.18 37.14
N GLU A 80 -3.19 43.47 38.37
CA GLU A 80 -4.02 42.52 39.14
C GLU A 80 -5.34 42.17 38.44
N ARG A 81 -5.95 43.14 37.72
CA ARG A 81 -7.17 42.89 36.93
C ARG A 81 -6.86 42.03 35.71
N GLU A 82 -5.74 42.26 35.04
CA GLU A 82 -5.28 41.46 33.90
C GLU A 82 -5.03 40.00 34.29
N VAL A 83 -4.40 39.76 35.45
CA VAL A 83 -4.24 38.40 36.04
C VAL A 83 -5.59 37.73 36.27
N VAL A 84 -6.57 38.45 36.85
CA VAL A 84 -7.91 37.88 37.09
C VAL A 84 -8.59 37.49 35.78
N GLU A 85 -8.51 38.34 34.75
CA GLU A 85 -9.06 38.05 33.43
C GLU A 85 -8.38 36.83 32.77
N ALA A 86 -7.04 36.80 32.76
CA ALA A 86 -6.26 35.69 32.21
C ALA A 86 -6.58 34.37 32.92
N ARG A 87 -6.73 34.40 34.26
CA ARG A 87 -7.09 33.23 35.07
C ARG A 87 -8.48 32.70 34.76
N LEU A 88 -9.45 33.58 34.53
CA LEU A 88 -10.79 33.17 34.13
C LEU A 88 -10.78 32.50 32.75
N LYS A 89 -10.07 33.08 31.77
CA LYS A 89 -9.92 32.50 30.43
C LYS A 89 -9.25 31.13 30.46
N TRP A 90 -8.14 31.00 31.20
CA TRP A 90 -7.47 29.71 31.38
C TRP A 90 -8.38 28.68 32.04
N ARG A 91 -9.10 29.04 33.12
CA ARG A 91 -9.99 28.11 33.82
C ARG A 91 -11.11 27.58 32.92
N GLU A 92 -11.70 28.46 32.10
CA GLU A 92 -12.74 28.07 31.14
C GLU A 92 -12.21 27.09 30.09
N ALA A 93 -11.03 27.38 29.53
CA ALA A 93 -10.38 26.48 28.58
C ALA A 93 -9.99 25.14 29.24
N HIS A 94 -9.45 25.17 30.46
CA HIS A 94 -9.11 23.98 31.24
C HIS A 94 -10.34 23.11 31.52
N HIS A 95 -11.46 23.72 31.91
CA HIS A 95 -12.72 23.01 32.12
C HIS A 95 -13.23 22.37 30.83
N SER A 96 -13.18 23.10 29.71
CA SER A 96 -13.58 22.60 28.39
C SER A 96 -12.75 21.37 27.98
N VAL A 97 -11.43 21.40 28.20
CA VAL A 97 -10.54 20.25 28.00
C VAL A 97 -10.99 19.06 28.85
N GLN A 98 -11.26 19.28 30.14
CA GLN A 98 -11.71 18.21 31.04
C GLN A 98 -13.05 17.60 30.63
N GLU A 99 -14.02 18.40 30.18
CA GLU A 99 -15.32 17.92 29.71
C GLU A 99 -15.17 17.00 28.49
N VAL A 100 -14.38 17.41 27.50
CA VAL A 100 -14.12 16.62 26.29
C VAL A 100 -13.33 15.35 26.61
N GLU A 101 -12.37 15.40 27.54
CA GLU A 101 -11.64 14.21 27.99
C GLU A 101 -12.57 13.19 28.66
N GLN A 102 -13.48 13.65 29.52
CA GLN A 102 -14.49 12.80 30.15
C GLN A 102 -15.45 12.19 29.14
N GLU A 103 -15.87 12.96 28.13
CA GLU A 103 -16.70 12.44 27.03
C GLU A 103 -15.95 11.39 26.20
N LEU A 104 -14.70 11.64 25.81
CA LEU A 104 -13.86 10.68 25.13
C LEU A 104 -13.70 9.39 25.93
N GLN A 105 -13.50 9.48 27.24
CA GLN A 105 -13.44 8.30 28.10
C GLN A 105 -14.76 7.51 28.06
N ARG A 106 -15.90 8.19 28.22
CA ARG A 106 -17.23 7.56 28.16
C ARG A 106 -17.47 6.85 26.82
N LEU A 107 -17.14 7.49 25.69
CA LEU A 107 -17.31 6.90 24.36
C LEU A 107 -16.35 5.72 24.13
N ARG A 108 -15.09 5.82 24.60
CA ARG A 108 -14.14 4.70 24.53
C ARG A 108 -14.60 3.50 25.34
N GLU A 109 -15.17 3.72 26.52
CA GLU A 109 -15.77 2.65 27.33
C GLU A 109 -16.97 2.02 26.63
N GLN A 110 -17.84 2.82 26.00
CA GLN A 110 -18.96 2.31 25.20
C GLN A 110 -18.45 1.45 24.02
N LEU A 111 -17.41 1.93 23.31
CA LEU A 111 -16.80 1.20 22.21
C LEU A 111 -16.22 -0.14 22.68
N ASN A 112 -15.50 -0.14 23.80
CA ASN A 112 -14.94 -1.36 24.40
C ASN A 112 -16.02 -2.35 24.81
N ARG A 113 -17.13 -1.89 25.41
CA ARG A 113 -18.27 -2.74 25.78
C ARG A 113 -18.96 -3.36 24.56
N LEU A 114 -18.97 -2.66 23.43
CA LEU A 114 -19.58 -3.12 22.19
C LEU A 114 -18.78 -4.25 21.53
N GLY A 115 -17.49 -4.35 21.86
CA GLY A 115 -16.57 -5.38 21.38
C GLY A 115 -16.19 -5.17 19.92
N ASP A 116 -16.13 -6.26 19.16
CA ASP A 116 -15.78 -6.26 17.73
C ASP A 116 -16.95 -6.83 16.91
N PRO A 117 -17.96 -6.00 16.59
CA PRO A 117 -19.13 -6.43 15.82
C PRO A 117 -18.77 -6.99 14.45
N ASP A 118 -17.67 -6.55 13.85
CA ASP A 118 -17.23 -7.01 12.52
C ASP A 118 -16.77 -8.48 12.59
N LYS A 119 -15.97 -8.84 13.61
CA LYS A 119 -15.64 -10.25 13.87
C LYS A 119 -16.86 -11.09 14.23
N ASP A 120 -17.80 -10.54 14.99
CA ASP A 120 -19.06 -11.24 15.29
C ASP A 120 -19.87 -11.50 14.01
N TYR A 121 -19.87 -10.54 13.08
CA TYR A 121 -20.54 -10.64 11.79
C TYR A 121 -19.95 -11.75 10.92
N GLU A 122 -18.62 -11.75 10.75
CA GLU A 122 -17.89 -12.78 10.02
C GLU A 122 -18.12 -14.17 10.58
N ARG A 123 -18.05 -14.33 11.91
CA ARG A 123 -18.32 -15.59 12.60
C ARG A 123 -19.72 -16.09 12.29
N LEU A 124 -20.71 -15.20 12.30
CA LEU A 124 -22.10 -15.58 12.06
C LEU A 124 -22.36 -15.95 10.61
N LEU A 125 -21.69 -15.31 9.66
CA LEU A 125 -21.72 -15.71 8.24
C LEU A 125 -21.10 -17.10 8.04
N GLN A 126 -19.98 -17.41 8.70
CA GLN A 126 -19.38 -18.75 8.63
C GLN A 126 -20.31 -19.82 9.20
N GLN A 127 -20.94 -19.56 10.35
CA GLN A 127 -21.94 -20.47 10.92
C GLN A 127 -23.12 -20.68 9.96
N LYS A 128 -23.59 -19.62 9.30
CA LYS A 128 -24.65 -19.72 8.29
C LYS A 128 -24.20 -20.56 7.09
N LYS A 129 -22.96 -20.37 6.61
CA LYS A 129 -22.36 -21.16 5.52
C LYS A 129 -22.34 -22.64 5.88
N THR A 130 -21.78 -23.00 7.04
CA THR A 130 -21.72 -24.39 7.52
C THR A 130 -23.11 -25.00 7.63
N PHE A 131 -24.06 -24.27 8.20
CA PHE A 131 -25.45 -24.72 8.31
C PHE A 131 -26.08 -25.02 6.94
N LEU A 132 -25.90 -24.15 5.95
CA LEU A 132 -26.43 -24.36 4.60
C LEU A 132 -25.83 -25.59 3.92
N ILE A 133 -24.54 -25.83 4.12
CA ILE A 133 -23.82 -27.00 3.59
C ILE A 133 -24.32 -28.29 4.26
N GLU A 134 -24.38 -28.33 5.60
CA GLU A 134 -24.76 -29.53 6.37
C GLU A 134 -26.22 -29.95 6.15
N GLN A 135 -27.12 -28.99 5.92
CA GLN A 135 -28.52 -29.29 5.63
C GLN A 135 -28.75 -29.79 4.19
N GLY A 136 -27.71 -29.82 3.34
CA GLY A 136 -27.81 -30.28 1.96
C GLY A 136 -28.75 -29.43 1.09
N GLU A 137 -28.95 -28.16 1.46
CA GLU A 137 -29.80 -27.24 0.70
C GLU A 137 -29.11 -26.89 -0.63
N ALA A 138 -29.89 -26.58 -1.68
CA ALA A 138 -29.34 -26.15 -2.98
C ALA A 138 -28.37 -24.96 -2.85
N GLN A 139 -28.60 -24.08 -1.86
CA GLN A 139 -27.68 -23.00 -1.51
C GLN A 139 -26.34 -23.50 -0.95
N GLY A 140 -26.34 -24.57 -0.15
CA GLY A 140 -25.13 -25.20 0.37
C GLY A 140 -24.29 -25.84 -0.73
N GLN A 141 -24.92 -26.59 -1.64
CA GLN A 141 -24.25 -27.15 -2.83
C GLN A 141 -23.62 -26.03 -3.68
N ARG A 142 -24.38 -24.96 -3.94
CA ARG A 142 -23.86 -23.80 -4.69
C ARG A 142 -22.69 -23.10 -3.98
N LEU A 143 -22.70 -23.02 -2.65
CA LEU A 143 -21.59 -22.47 -1.87
C LEU A 143 -20.32 -23.32 -1.93
N LEU A 144 -20.46 -24.64 -2.09
CA LEU A 144 -19.32 -25.53 -2.33
C LEU A 144 -18.75 -25.31 -3.73
N GLU A 145 -19.59 -25.34 -4.77
CA GLU A 145 -19.18 -25.05 -6.16
C GLU A 145 -18.47 -23.68 -6.27
N LEU A 146 -19.03 -22.62 -5.66
CA LEU A 146 -18.39 -21.31 -5.64
C LEU A 146 -17.03 -21.31 -4.93
N SER A 147 -16.87 -22.17 -3.92
CA SER A 147 -15.60 -22.29 -3.20
C SER A 147 -14.55 -23.03 -4.03
N GLU A 148 -14.95 -24.06 -4.77
CA GLU A 148 -14.10 -24.80 -5.72
C GLU A 148 -13.66 -23.87 -6.86
N ASN A 149 -14.62 -23.24 -7.56
CA ASN A 149 -14.34 -22.30 -8.65
C ASN A 149 -13.44 -21.14 -8.20
N ARG A 150 -13.65 -20.60 -6.99
CA ARG A 150 -12.79 -19.52 -6.49
C ARG A 150 -11.37 -20.02 -6.20
N SER A 151 -11.21 -21.27 -5.75
CA SER A 151 -9.89 -21.85 -5.52
C SER A 151 -9.14 -22.05 -6.84
N GLU A 152 -9.83 -22.49 -7.89
CA GLU A 152 -9.25 -22.60 -9.24
C GLU A 152 -8.85 -21.22 -9.80
N VAL A 153 -9.74 -20.21 -9.69
CA VAL A 153 -9.43 -18.83 -10.13
C VAL A 153 -8.25 -18.23 -9.36
N LEU A 154 -8.14 -18.49 -8.05
CA LEU A 154 -7.02 -17.99 -7.26
C LEU A 154 -5.70 -18.66 -7.64
N ALA A 155 -5.72 -19.97 -7.94
CA ALA A 155 -4.55 -20.68 -8.45
C ALA A 155 -4.08 -20.08 -9.78
N GLU A 156 -4.99 -19.79 -10.73
CA GLU A 156 -4.61 -19.13 -11.99
C GLU A 156 -4.05 -17.73 -11.78
N ILE A 157 -4.61 -16.94 -10.86
CA ILE A 157 -4.05 -15.61 -10.53
C ILE A 157 -2.62 -15.75 -10.00
N GLU A 158 -2.34 -16.78 -9.18
CA GLU A 158 -1.00 -17.06 -8.67
C GLU A 158 -0.03 -17.40 -9.81
N GLU A 159 -0.37 -18.38 -10.66
CA GLU A 159 0.43 -18.79 -11.82
C GLU A 159 0.70 -17.61 -12.78
N ILE A 160 -0.31 -16.79 -13.08
CA ILE A 160 -0.14 -15.57 -13.91
C ILE A 160 0.84 -14.59 -13.24
N ASN A 161 0.79 -14.43 -11.92
CA ASN A 161 1.73 -13.56 -11.22
C ASN A 161 3.16 -14.11 -11.25
N GLU A 162 3.35 -15.44 -11.19
CA GLU A 162 4.66 -16.08 -11.38
C GLU A 162 5.21 -15.83 -12.78
N ALA A 163 4.37 -16.01 -13.81
CA ALA A 163 4.71 -15.70 -15.20
C ALA A 163 5.06 -14.21 -15.38
N LEU A 164 4.25 -13.29 -14.86
CA LEU A 164 4.55 -11.85 -14.88
C LEU A 164 5.88 -11.53 -14.20
N SER A 165 6.16 -12.16 -13.06
CA SER A 165 7.42 -12.01 -12.32
C SER A 165 8.61 -12.50 -13.14
N ALA A 166 8.49 -13.65 -13.81
CA ALA A 166 9.52 -14.17 -14.71
C ALA A 166 9.71 -13.30 -15.96
N GLY A 167 8.63 -12.82 -16.57
CA GLY A 167 8.66 -11.94 -17.74
C GLY A 167 9.33 -10.61 -17.44
N LYS A 168 9.00 -9.97 -16.30
CA LYS A 168 9.65 -8.72 -15.87
C LYS A 168 11.16 -8.89 -15.69
N ARG A 169 11.60 -9.99 -15.08
CA ARG A 169 13.02 -10.34 -14.98
C ARG A 169 13.67 -10.56 -16.35
N ALA A 170 12.98 -11.21 -17.28
CA ALA A 170 13.46 -11.41 -18.64
C ALA A 170 13.63 -10.09 -19.40
N VAL A 171 12.68 -9.16 -19.29
CA VAL A 171 12.78 -7.82 -19.89
C VAL A 171 13.96 -7.03 -19.32
N THR A 172 14.19 -7.08 -18.00
CA THR A 172 15.35 -6.44 -17.38
C THR A 172 16.65 -7.02 -17.91
N ALA A 173 16.80 -8.35 -17.93
CA ALA A 173 18.00 -9.01 -18.42
C ALA A 173 18.24 -8.77 -19.93
N LEU A 174 17.19 -8.68 -20.76
CA LEU A 174 17.30 -8.26 -22.16
C LEU A 174 17.75 -6.79 -22.30
N GLY A 175 17.33 -5.93 -21.37
CA GLY A 175 17.81 -4.55 -21.28
C GLY A 175 19.31 -4.49 -21.00
N GLU A 176 19.78 -5.24 -20.01
CA GLU A 176 21.20 -5.37 -19.67
C GLU A 176 22.02 -5.93 -20.84
N ALA A 177 21.52 -6.98 -21.49
CA ALA A 177 22.14 -7.55 -22.69
C ALA A 177 22.26 -6.52 -23.82
N SER A 178 21.21 -5.71 -24.06
CA SER A 178 21.26 -4.63 -25.04
C SER A 178 22.36 -3.60 -24.71
N ILE A 179 22.47 -3.17 -23.45
CA ILE A 179 23.47 -2.19 -23.00
C ILE A 179 24.89 -2.73 -23.14
N SER A 180 25.13 -3.99 -22.78
CA SER A 180 26.44 -4.62 -22.93
C SER A 180 26.81 -4.83 -24.39
N LEU A 181 25.85 -5.18 -25.25
CA LEU A 181 26.08 -5.29 -26.70
C LEU A 181 26.38 -3.92 -27.33
N ASP A 182 25.64 -2.86 -26.99
CA ASP A 182 25.91 -1.47 -27.39
C ASP A 182 27.35 -1.05 -26.98
N SER A 183 27.77 -1.43 -25.78
CA SER A 183 29.12 -1.15 -25.28
C SER A 183 30.17 -1.90 -26.08
N ALA A 184 29.96 -3.20 -26.36
CA ALA A 184 30.88 -4.01 -27.16
C ALA A 184 30.99 -3.52 -28.62
N GLU A 185 29.90 -3.03 -29.21
CA GLU A 185 29.86 -2.48 -30.57
C GLU A 185 30.71 -1.20 -30.71
N ASN A 186 30.52 -0.25 -29.78
CA ASN A 186 31.22 1.04 -29.80
C ASN A 186 32.74 0.93 -29.58
N TRP A 187 33.22 -0.16 -28.98
CA TRP A 187 34.66 -0.45 -28.89
C TRP A 187 35.24 -1.03 -30.18
N GLY A 188 34.43 -1.77 -30.97
CA GLY A 188 34.86 -2.37 -32.24
C GLY A 188 35.10 -1.34 -33.35
N THR A 189 34.39 -0.22 -33.34
CA THR A 189 34.57 0.88 -34.30
C THR A 189 35.77 1.77 -33.98
N LEU A 190 36.21 1.82 -32.72
CA LEU A 190 37.40 2.57 -32.27
C LEU A 190 38.73 1.98 -32.79
N ASP A 191 38.79 0.64 -32.97
CA ASP A 191 39.95 -0.10 -33.48
C ASP A 191 40.31 0.29 -34.94
N MET A 192 39.39 0.88 -35.70
CA MET A 192 39.63 1.32 -37.09
C MET A 192 40.30 2.70 -37.21
N LEU A 193 40.45 3.45 -36.10
CA LEU A 193 40.92 4.85 -36.13
C LEU A 193 42.25 5.13 -35.42
N GLY A 194 42.88 4.16 -34.74
CA GLY A 194 44.18 4.42 -34.10
C GLY A 194 44.79 3.19 -33.43
N GLY A 195 45.75 2.57 -34.11
CA GLY A 195 46.41 1.35 -33.66
C GLY A 195 47.32 1.53 -32.42
N GLY A 196 47.46 0.46 -31.65
CA GLY A 196 48.56 0.30 -30.68
C GLY A 196 48.20 -0.52 -29.45
N MET A 197 48.48 -1.83 -29.50
CA MET A 197 48.89 -2.83 -28.46
C MET A 197 48.37 -2.79 -26.99
N LEU A 198 47.70 -1.74 -26.50
CA LEU A 198 47.06 -1.66 -25.18
C LEU A 198 45.57 -2.07 -25.21
N THR A 199 45.01 -2.36 -26.39
CA THR A 199 43.56 -2.52 -26.60
C THR A 199 43.02 -3.95 -26.41
N THR A 200 43.87 -4.98 -26.30
CA THR A 200 43.41 -6.38 -26.31
C THR A 200 42.75 -6.85 -25.01
N ALA A 201 43.19 -6.36 -23.84
CA ALA A 201 42.68 -6.82 -22.54
C ALA A 201 41.30 -6.25 -22.20
N VAL A 202 41.08 -4.96 -22.50
CA VAL A 202 39.78 -4.29 -22.31
C VAL A 202 38.73 -4.82 -23.31
N LYS A 203 39.17 -5.20 -24.51
CA LYS A 203 38.34 -5.80 -25.57
C LYS A 203 37.73 -7.14 -25.16
N HIS A 204 38.50 -8.01 -24.49
CA HIS A 204 37.96 -9.28 -23.98
C HIS A 204 36.92 -9.05 -22.89
N SER A 205 37.20 -8.17 -21.93
CA SER A 205 36.28 -7.90 -20.81
C SER A 205 34.89 -7.44 -21.28
N ARG A 206 34.79 -6.54 -22.27
CA ARG A 206 33.49 -6.04 -22.75
C ARG A 206 32.69 -7.08 -23.54
N VAL A 207 33.39 -7.94 -24.29
CA VAL A 207 32.76 -9.07 -25.00
C VAL A 207 32.29 -10.13 -24.01
N ASP A 208 33.09 -10.41 -22.98
CA ASP A 208 32.74 -11.34 -21.89
C ASP A 208 31.54 -10.83 -21.07
N ASP A 209 31.47 -9.52 -20.81
CA ASP A 209 30.33 -8.86 -20.16
C ASP A 209 29.05 -9.01 -21.00
N ALA A 210 29.14 -8.76 -22.31
CA ALA A 210 28.02 -8.95 -23.24
C ALA A 210 27.58 -10.40 -23.31
N ASN A 211 28.54 -11.34 -23.37
CA ASN A 211 28.27 -12.76 -23.35
C ASN A 211 27.50 -13.18 -22.10
N SER A 212 27.97 -12.72 -20.93
CA SER A 212 27.35 -13.02 -19.64
C SER A 212 25.93 -12.45 -19.53
N ALA A 213 25.72 -11.21 -20.01
CA ALA A 213 24.42 -10.56 -20.01
C ALA A 213 23.42 -11.28 -20.93
N VAL A 214 23.85 -11.69 -22.13
CA VAL A 214 23.03 -12.46 -23.07
C VAL A 214 22.65 -13.84 -22.49
N HIS A 215 23.59 -14.56 -21.88
CA HIS A 215 23.30 -15.83 -21.20
C HIS A 215 22.31 -15.64 -20.04
N SER A 216 22.42 -14.54 -19.31
CA SER A 216 21.46 -14.18 -18.26
C SER A 216 20.05 -13.99 -18.84
N ALA A 217 19.93 -13.22 -19.92
CA ALA A 217 18.66 -13.01 -20.62
C ALA A 217 18.03 -14.32 -21.09
N GLN A 218 18.81 -15.24 -21.65
CA GLN A 218 18.33 -16.56 -22.06
C GLN A 218 17.77 -17.38 -20.90
N ARG A 219 18.49 -17.42 -19.78
CA ARG A 219 18.03 -18.16 -18.59
C ARG A 219 16.70 -17.62 -18.09
N HIS A 220 16.53 -16.30 -18.07
CA HIS A 220 15.29 -15.67 -17.65
C HIS A 220 14.14 -15.88 -18.65
N LEU A 221 14.41 -15.85 -19.96
CA LEU A 221 13.43 -16.16 -20.98
C LEU A 221 12.98 -17.63 -20.95
N ARG A 222 13.89 -18.58 -20.72
CA ARG A 222 13.52 -19.99 -20.50
C ARG A 222 12.65 -20.18 -19.28
N LYS A 223 12.96 -19.46 -18.19
CA LYS A 223 12.10 -19.48 -17.01
C LYS A 223 10.71 -18.93 -17.36
N PHE A 224 10.65 -17.75 -17.98
CA PHE A 224 9.38 -17.14 -18.39
C PHE A 224 8.55 -18.03 -19.32
N ALA A 225 9.18 -18.70 -20.29
CA ALA A 225 8.50 -19.62 -21.18
C ALA A 225 7.89 -20.82 -20.44
N ARG A 226 8.57 -21.37 -19.42
CA ARG A 226 8.01 -22.43 -18.57
C ARG A 226 6.81 -21.93 -17.76
N GLU A 227 6.94 -20.77 -17.10
CA GLU A 227 5.81 -20.24 -16.33
C GLU A 227 4.58 -19.94 -17.21
N ILE A 228 4.77 -19.63 -18.50
CA ILE A 228 3.66 -19.47 -19.45
C ILE A 228 3.03 -20.82 -19.82
N ASP A 229 3.84 -21.87 -19.97
CA ASP A 229 3.37 -23.22 -20.32
C ASP A 229 2.53 -23.85 -19.20
N ASP A 230 2.79 -23.45 -17.95
CA ASP A 230 2.07 -23.91 -16.77
C ASP A 230 0.69 -23.21 -16.58
N LEU A 231 0.35 -22.18 -17.39
CA LEU A 231 -0.93 -21.46 -17.32
C LEU A 231 -2.12 -22.28 -17.83
N GLY A 232 -3.29 -22.10 -17.21
CA GLY A 232 -4.52 -22.80 -17.61
C GLY A 232 -4.54 -24.29 -17.24
N THR A 233 -3.71 -24.69 -16.27
CA THR A 233 -3.66 -26.06 -15.75
C THR A 233 -4.73 -26.35 -14.71
N TYR A 234 -5.19 -25.33 -13.98
CA TYR A 234 -6.21 -25.46 -12.92
C TYR A 234 -7.60 -25.02 -13.37
N TYR A 235 -7.67 -24.16 -14.38
CA TYR A 235 -8.91 -23.62 -14.91
C TYR A 235 -9.24 -24.25 -16.26
N ASN A 236 -10.43 -24.84 -16.37
CA ASN A 236 -10.87 -25.66 -17.50
C ASN A 236 -11.05 -24.89 -18.84
N HIS A 237 -10.53 -23.68 -18.93
CA HIS A 237 -10.42 -22.88 -20.14
C HIS A 237 -8.97 -22.88 -20.59
N ARG A 238 -8.70 -23.44 -21.76
CA ARG A 238 -7.38 -23.34 -22.39
C ARG A 238 -7.13 -21.87 -22.73
N VAL A 239 -6.40 -21.17 -21.86
CA VAL A 239 -5.94 -19.81 -22.14
C VAL A 239 -4.82 -19.92 -23.17
N GLU A 240 -5.13 -19.67 -24.44
CA GLU A 240 -4.12 -19.61 -25.49
C GLU A 240 -3.39 -18.27 -25.42
N ILE A 241 -2.35 -18.18 -24.59
CA ILE A 241 -1.38 -17.09 -24.72
C ILE A 241 -0.48 -17.42 -25.92
N SER A 242 -0.84 -16.89 -27.08
CA SER A 242 -0.04 -17.01 -28.30
C SER A 242 1.28 -16.26 -28.14
N GLY A 243 2.40 -16.97 -27.95
CA GLY A 243 3.73 -16.39 -28.13
C GLY A 243 4.83 -16.86 -27.17
N GLY A 244 4.53 -17.46 -26.02
CA GLY A 244 5.55 -17.91 -25.05
C GLY A 244 6.51 -18.96 -25.63
N LEU A 245 5.94 -20.04 -26.19
CA LEU A 245 6.68 -21.10 -26.90
C LEU A 245 7.47 -20.53 -28.09
N THR A 246 6.87 -19.62 -28.88
CA THR A 246 7.54 -19.03 -30.04
C THR A 246 8.69 -18.08 -29.66
N ILE A 247 8.64 -17.41 -28.50
CA ILE A 247 9.72 -16.53 -28.02
C ILE A 247 10.95 -17.36 -27.61
N ALA A 248 10.73 -18.47 -26.91
CA ALA A 248 11.80 -19.39 -26.53
C ALA A 248 12.44 -20.04 -27.76
N ASP A 249 11.64 -20.63 -28.64
CA ASP A 249 12.16 -21.39 -29.79
C ASP A 249 12.97 -20.51 -30.77
N TYR A 250 12.55 -19.25 -31.01
CA TYR A 250 13.28 -18.34 -31.89
C TYR A 250 14.50 -17.65 -31.25
N PHE A 251 14.46 -17.30 -29.95
CA PHE A 251 15.61 -16.66 -29.31
C PHE A 251 16.73 -17.65 -29.00
N LEU A 252 16.36 -18.87 -28.62
CA LEU A 252 17.29 -19.83 -28.02
C LEU A 252 18.07 -20.63 -29.05
N ASP A 253 17.51 -20.90 -30.22
CA ASP A 253 18.12 -21.82 -31.19
C ASP A 253 18.98 -21.13 -32.27
N GLY A 254 18.72 -19.86 -32.60
CA GLY A 254 19.37 -19.18 -33.73
C GLY A 254 20.38 -18.07 -33.39
N LEU A 255 20.16 -17.31 -32.32
CA LEU A 255 20.81 -15.99 -32.21
C LEU A 255 22.28 -16.03 -31.74
N ILE A 256 22.59 -16.88 -30.76
CA ILE A 256 23.92 -16.88 -30.11
C ILE A 256 24.97 -17.56 -30.98
N VAL A 257 24.58 -18.61 -31.70
CA VAL A 257 25.48 -19.34 -32.58
C VAL A 257 26.00 -18.42 -33.69
N ASP A 258 25.14 -17.54 -34.22
CA ASP A 258 25.51 -16.58 -35.27
C ASP A 258 26.43 -15.44 -34.75
N TRP A 259 26.27 -15.00 -33.50
CA TRP A 259 27.17 -14.02 -32.88
C TRP A 259 28.58 -14.58 -32.67
N PHE A 260 28.67 -15.80 -32.14
CA PHE A 260 29.92 -16.46 -31.77
C PHE A 260 30.79 -16.82 -32.99
N VAL A 261 30.14 -17.09 -34.13
CA VAL A 261 30.82 -17.57 -35.35
C VAL A 261 31.16 -16.43 -36.32
N GLN A 262 30.40 -15.33 -36.37
CA GLN A 262 30.55 -14.31 -37.45
C GLN A 262 30.76 -12.86 -36.98
N ASN A 263 30.91 -12.58 -35.68
CA ASN A 263 31.22 -11.23 -35.18
C ASN A 263 30.14 -10.16 -35.50
N ARG A 264 28.86 -10.57 -35.59
CA ARG A 264 27.71 -9.71 -35.96
C ARG A 264 27.00 -9.11 -34.74
N ILE A 265 27.66 -8.17 -34.06
CA ILE A 265 27.11 -7.51 -32.85
C ILE A 265 25.79 -6.77 -33.15
N GLN A 266 25.72 -6.03 -34.27
CA GLN A 266 24.52 -5.29 -34.68
C GLN A 266 23.30 -6.21 -34.87
N THR A 267 23.47 -7.38 -35.50
CA THR A 267 22.39 -8.37 -35.68
C THR A 267 21.89 -8.91 -34.35
N SER A 268 22.82 -9.17 -33.42
CA SER A 268 22.48 -9.67 -32.07
C SER A 268 21.70 -8.63 -31.27
N GLN A 269 22.08 -7.36 -31.40
CA GLN A 269 21.38 -6.24 -30.78
C GLN A 269 19.94 -6.10 -31.30
N ASP A 270 19.74 -6.15 -32.62
CA ASP A 270 18.41 -5.99 -33.21
C ASP A 270 17.46 -7.10 -32.74
N GLU A 271 17.97 -8.32 -32.60
CA GLU A 271 17.18 -9.46 -32.12
C GLU A 271 16.87 -9.38 -30.62
N VAL A 272 17.83 -8.95 -29.79
CA VAL A 272 17.56 -8.65 -28.36
C VAL A 272 16.47 -7.59 -28.23
N ARG A 273 16.50 -6.53 -29.06
CA ARG A 273 15.45 -5.49 -29.07
C ARG A 273 14.10 -6.05 -29.50
N LYS A 274 14.04 -6.83 -30.58
CA LYS A 274 12.78 -7.48 -31.05
C LYS A 274 12.18 -8.36 -29.97
N ILE A 275 13.01 -9.13 -29.29
CA ILE A 275 12.56 -10.11 -28.28
C ILE A 275 12.14 -9.43 -27.00
N ARG A 276 12.81 -8.34 -26.62
CA ARG A 276 12.33 -7.47 -25.54
C ARG A 276 10.95 -6.92 -25.84
N SER A 277 10.71 -6.44 -27.06
CA SER A 277 9.37 -5.96 -27.47
C SER A 277 8.32 -7.06 -27.46
N LYS A 278 8.63 -8.25 -27.96
CA LYS A 278 7.71 -9.42 -27.89
C LYS A 278 7.42 -9.83 -26.45
N THR A 279 8.45 -9.89 -25.60
CA THR A 279 8.32 -10.22 -24.16
C THR A 279 7.42 -9.20 -23.46
N HIS A 280 7.56 -7.92 -23.78
CA HIS A 280 6.70 -6.87 -23.24
C HIS A 280 5.24 -7.03 -23.69
N ALA A 281 4.99 -7.36 -24.95
CA ALA A 281 3.63 -7.64 -25.44
C ALA A 281 2.98 -8.79 -24.67
N VAL A 282 3.69 -9.91 -24.47
CA VAL A 282 3.17 -11.04 -23.68
C VAL A 282 2.91 -10.65 -22.23
N ILE A 283 3.74 -9.79 -21.62
CA ILE A 283 3.47 -9.26 -20.28
C ILE A 283 2.16 -8.46 -20.25
N MET A 284 1.89 -7.64 -21.27
CA MET A 284 0.62 -6.90 -21.36
C MET A 284 -0.58 -7.85 -21.49
N ASP A 285 -0.44 -8.92 -22.26
CA ASP A 285 -1.49 -9.95 -22.39
C ASP A 285 -1.74 -10.65 -21.04
N LEU A 286 -0.68 -10.97 -20.30
CA LEU A 286 -0.76 -11.55 -18.95
C LEU A 286 -1.40 -10.59 -17.93
N GLU A 287 -1.10 -9.29 -18.00
CA GLU A 287 -1.72 -8.29 -17.12
C GLU A 287 -3.23 -8.18 -17.41
N SER A 288 -3.63 -8.16 -18.68
CA SER A 288 -5.03 -8.19 -19.10
C SER A 288 -5.75 -9.47 -18.64
N LEU A 289 -5.11 -10.63 -18.79
CA LEU A 289 -5.64 -11.90 -18.33
C LEU A 289 -5.84 -11.91 -16.81
N ARG A 290 -4.85 -11.43 -16.05
CA ARG A 290 -4.97 -11.31 -14.58
C ARG A 290 -6.15 -10.43 -14.19
N GLU A 291 -6.37 -9.31 -14.88
CA GLU A 291 -7.52 -8.43 -14.62
C GLU A 291 -8.86 -9.14 -14.87
N GLN A 292 -8.94 -10.00 -15.88
CA GLN A 292 -10.14 -10.81 -16.15
C GLN A 292 -10.41 -11.78 -15.00
N PHE A 293 -9.40 -12.52 -14.54
CA PHE A 293 -9.54 -13.46 -13.41
C PHE A 293 -9.85 -12.74 -12.08
N VAL A 294 -9.25 -11.59 -11.81
CA VAL A 294 -9.61 -10.76 -10.65
C VAL A 294 -11.06 -10.28 -10.73
N GLY A 295 -11.51 -9.88 -11.93
CA GLY A 295 -12.91 -9.53 -12.17
C GLY A 295 -13.86 -10.71 -11.95
N GLU A 296 -13.45 -11.92 -12.32
CA GLU A 296 -14.20 -13.15 -12.08
C GLU A 296 -14.24 -13.54 -10.60
N GLN A 297 -13.10 -13.50 -9.90
CA GLN A 297 -13.03 -13.71 -8.45
C GLN A 297 -14.05 -12.80 -7.73
N LYS A 298 -14.10 -11.53 -8.11
CA LYS A 298 -15.05 -10.57 -7.53
C LYS A 298 -16.51 -10.96 -7.81
N LYS A 299 -16.83 -11.46 -9.00
CA LYS A 299 -18.19 -11.95 -9.32
C LYS A 299 -18.57 -13.15 -8.44
N LEU A 300 -17.65 -14.10 -8.25
CA LEU A 300 -17.86 -15.26 -7.38
C LEU A 300 -18.05 -14.86 -5.91
N GLU A 301 -17.28 -13.89 -5.42
CA GLU A 301 -17.43 -13.32 -4.08
C GLU A 301 -18.77 -12.59 -3.90
N ASP A 302 -19.18 -11.79 -4.89
CA ASP A 302 -20.48 -11.12 -4.88
C ASP A 302 -21.64 -12.13 -4.89
N GLU A 303 -21.53 -13.22 -5.65
CA GLU A 303 -22.53 -14.28 -5.67
C GLU A 303 -22.59 -15.02 -4.32
N GLN A 304 -21.44 -15.40 -3.76
CA GLN A 304 -21.36 -16.01 -2.44
C GLN A 304 -22.02 -15.10 -1.39
N ARG A 305 -21.73 -13.80 -1.46
CA ARG A 305 -22.33 -12.81 -0.57
C ARG A 305 -23.84 -12.74 -0.74
N ARG A 306 -24.38 -12.76 -1.96
CA ARG A 306 -25.84 -12.77 -2.20
C ARG A 306 -26.52 -14.02 -1.62
N ILE A 307 -25.86 -15.17 -1.64
CA ILE A 307 -26.41 -16.40 -1.02
C ILE A 307 -26.41 -16.29 0.51
N LEU A 308 -25.32 -15.78 1.08
CA LEU A 308 -25.18 -15.61 2.53
C LEU A 308 -25.96 -14.40 3.08
N GLU A 309 -26.26 -13.42 2.24
CA GLU A 309 -26.98 -12.19 2.54
C GLU A 309 -28.00 -11.87 1.43
N PRO A 310 -29.07 -12.67 1.29
CA PRO A 310 -30.10 -12.35 0.30
C PRO A 310 -30.68 -10.98 0.61
N SER A 311 -30.68 -10.09 -0.39
CA SER A 311 -31.30 -8.76 -0.29
C SER A 311 -32.74 -8.90 0.20
N ILE A 312 -33.10 -8.00 1.11
CA ILE A 312 -34.44 -7.85 1.71
C ILE A 312 -35.48 -7.67 0.61
#